data_AF-A0A1Q8KYA9-F1
#
_entry.id   AF-A0A1Q8KYA9-F1
#
_cell.length_a   1.000
_cell.length_b   1.000
_cell.length_c   1.000
_cell.angle_alpha   90.00
_cell.angle_beta   90.00
_cell.angle_gamma   90.00
#
_symmetry.space_group_name_H-M   'P 1'
#
loop_
_entity.id
_entity.type
_entity.pdbx_description
1 polymer ?
#
loop_
_entity_poly.entity_id
_entity_poly.type
_entity_poly.pdbx_seq_one_letter_code
_entity_poly.pdbx_strand_id
1 'polypeptide(L)'
;MIPIPPHEEHDEPGEDGERRTRSGMARARTELGGARVLAEHGFTDAAVSRSFHAAFRAAETALLVLGETRAEHSDVVSAFVRRVVRERSLDPRAGRLLRSLFNRRGLADHSDVGAPEREAKSALDDAAFVIDAVESWLAEPSLSRPPDAVEGATRRPARPPRRTAR
;
A
#
# COMPACT_ATOMS: atom_id res chain seq x y z
N MET A 1 46.02 -14.53 -24.50
CA MET A 1 45.02 -13.49 -24.18
C MET A 1 43.72 -13.92 -24.83
N ILE A 2 42.78 -14.50 -24.09
CA ILE A 2 41.47 -14.94 -24.61
C ILE A 2 40.46 -13.84 -24.25
N PRO A 3 39.68 -13.30 -25.20
CA PRO A 3 38.70 -12.27 -24.89
C PRO A 3 37.56 -12.84 -24.05
N ILE A 4 37.24 -12.18 -22.94
CA ILE A 4 36.06 -12.45 -22.11
C ILE A 4 34.85 -11.88 -22.87
N PRO A 5 33.80 -12.67 -23.18
CA PRO A 5 32.58 -12.11 -23.77
C PRO A 5 31.87 -11.21 -22.75
N PRO A 6 31.21 -10.12 -23.17
CA PRO A 6 30.44 -9.30 -22.26
C PRO A 6 29.32 -10.13 -21.66
N HIS A 7 29.21 -10.10 -20.33
CA HIS A 7 28.05 -10.64 -19.62
C HIS A 7 26.84 -9.77 -19.99
N GLU A 8 25.96 -10.30 -20.84
CA GLU A 8 24.60 -9.80 -20.93
C GLU A 8 23.91 -10.15 -19.60
N GLU A 9 23.77 -9.15 -18.72
CA GLU A 9 22.86 -9.23 -17.58
C GLU A 9 21.43 -9.37 -18.12
N HIS A 10 20.99 -10.62 -18.24
CA HIS A 10 19.57 -10.92 -18.29
C HIS A 10 18.98 -10.59 -16.92
N ASP A 11 18.48 -9.36 -16.79
CA ASP A 11 17.61 -8.95 -15.69
C ASP A 11 16.27 -9.68 -15.88
N GLU A 12 16.09 -10.82 -15.21
CA GLU A 12 14.83 -11.60 -15.14
C GLU A 12 13.78 -10.75 -14.41
N PRO A 13 12.88 -10.01 -15.11
CA PRO A 13 12.09 -8.93 -14.51
C PRO A 13 10.99 -9.46 -13.56
N GLY A 14 10.74 -10.78 -13.57
CA GLY A 14 9.67 -11.43 -12.82
C GLY A 14 10.01 -11.63 -11.34
N GLU A 15 11.22 -12.07 -11.01
CA GLU A 15 11.53 -12.47 -9.63
C GLU A 15 11.61 -11.28 -8.67
N ASP A 16 12.14 -10.14 -9.11
CA ASP A 16 12.20 -8.92 -8.30
C ASP A 16 10.83 -8.30 -8.05
N GLY A 17 9.91 -8.41 -9.01
CA GLY A 17 8.51 -8.02 -8.84
C GLY A 17 7.83 -8.84 -7.74
N GLU A 18 7.89 -10.15 -7.84
CA GLU A 18 7.27 -11.07 -6.87
C GLU A 18 7.88 -10.94 -5.47
N ARG A 19 9.21 -10.80 -5.36
CA ARG A 19 9.90 -10.55 -4.08
C ARG A 19 9.40 -9.27 -3.42
N ARG A 20 9.25 -8.18 -4.20
CA ARG A 20 8.72 -6.89 -3.70
C ARG A 20 7.28 -7.01 -3.26
N THR A 21 6.44 -7.69 -4.03
CA THR A 21 5.03 -7.94 -3.69
C THR A 21 4.89 -8.72 -2.39
N ARG A 22 5.62 -9.85 -2.26
CA ARG A 22 5.62 -10.68 -1.05
C ARG A 22 6.09 -9.90 0.17
N SER A 23 7.17 -9.13 0.03
CA SER A 23 7.71 -8.29 1.09
C SER A 23 6.73 -7.18 1.50
N GLY A 24 6.03 -6.57 0.54
CA GLY A 24 5.01 -5.54 0.79
C GLY A 24 3.82 -6.06 1.59
N MET A 25 3.25 -7.19 1.19
CA MET A 25 2.11 -7.81 1.90
C MET A 25 2.52 -8.35 3.27
N ALA A 26 3.70 -8.98 3.40
CA ALA A 26 4.22 -9.41 4.70
C ALA A 26 4.37 -8.22 5.65
N ARG A 27 4.87 -7.08 5.17
CA ARG A 27 4.93 -5.85 5.95
C ARG A 27 3.55 -5.35 6.33
N ALA A 28 2.58 -5.34 5.43
CA ALA A 28 1.20 -4.94 5.74
C ALA A 28 0.60 -5.77 6.89
N ARG A 29 0.82 -7.09 6.89
CA ARG A 29 0.42 -7.99 7.98
C ARG A 29 1.12 -7.69 9.30
N THR A 30 2.43 -7.41 9.26
CA THR A 30 3.17 -6.97 10.46
C THR A 30 2.63 -5.66 11.02
N GLU A 31 2.30 -4.68 10.17
CA GLU A 31 1.70 -3.43 10.63
C GLU A 31 0.34 -3.66 11.29
N LEU A 32 -0.50 -4.55 10.74
CA LEU A 32 -1.79 -4.91 11.33
C LEU A 32 -1.62 -5.60 12.69
N GLY A 33 -0.62 -6.47 12.84
CA GLY A 33 -0.27 -7.07 14.13
C GLY A 33 0.13 -6.02 15.16
N GLY A 34 0.95 -5.04 14.76
CA GLY A 34 1.30 -3.90 15.62
C GLY A 34 0.09 -3.05 16.00
N ALA A 35 -0.82 -2.79 15.04
CA ALA A 35 -2.06 -2.06 15.30
C ALA A 35 -2.93 -2.78 16.34
N ARG A 36 -2.98 -4.12 16.28
CA ARG A 36 -3.73 -4.95 17.24
C ARG A 36 -3.17 -4.80 18.65
N VAL A 37 -1.86 -4.93 18.82
CA VAL A 37 -1.19 -4.72 20.12
C VAL A 37 -1.49 -3.34 20.68
N LEU A 38 -1.43 -2.29 19.84
CA LEU A 38 -1.75 -0.93 20.27
C LEU A 38 -3.19 -0.80 20.78
N ALA A 39 -4.16 -1.40 20.09
CA ALA A 39 -5.56 -1.38 20.50
C ALA A 39 -5.79 -2.15 21.81
N GLU A 40 -5.17 -3.33 21.95
CA GLU A 40 -5.26 -4.17 23.16
C GLU A 40 -4.72 -3.48 24.41
N HIS A 41 -3.75 -2.56 24.24
CA HIS A 41 -3.17 -1.77 25.31
C HIS A 41 -3.77 -0.36 25.45
N GLY A 42 -4.88 -0.06 24.77
CA GLY A 42 -5.60 1.22 24.91
C GLY A 42 -4.97 2.41 24.17
N PHE A 43 -3.96 2.18 23.33
CA PHE A 43 -3.38 3.22 22.46
C PHE A 43 -4.25 3.39 21.20
N THR A 44 -5.48 3.86 21.38
CA THR A 44 -6.54 3.86 20.35
C THR A 44 -6.19 4.69 19.13
N ASP A 45 -5.68 5.91 19.29
CA ASP A 45 -5.26 6.76 18.16
C ASP A 45 -4.12 6.13 17.36
N ALA A 46 -3.11 5.63 18.06
CA ALA A 46 -2.00 4.93 17.44
C ALA A 46 -2.46 3.66 16.72
N ALA A 47 -3.44 2.94 17.27
CA ALA A 47 -4.02 1.76 16.62
C ALA A 47 -4.78 2.13 15.33
N VAL A 48 -5.56 3.22 15.32
CA VAL A 48 -6.24 3.72 14.12
C VAL A 48 -5.22 4.12 13.05
N SER A 49 -4.21 4.90 13.44
CA SER A 49 -3.14 5.35 12.55
C SER A 49 -2.39 4.14 11.94
N ARG A 50 -2.04 3.17 12.78
CA ARG A 50 -1.33 1.96 12.37
C ARG A 50 -2.17 1.05 11.47
N SER A 51 -3.47 0.95 11.72
CA SER A 51 -4.43 0.22 10.88
C SER A 51 -4.50 0.83 9.48
N PHE A 52 -4.54 2.16 9.36
CA PHE A 52 -4.44 2.83 8.07
C PHE A 52 -3.12 2.48 7.36
N HIS A 53 -1.98 2.57 8.04
CA HIS A 53 -0.69 2.25 7.43
C HIS A 53 -0.59 0.80 6.96
N ALA A 54 -1.20 -0.15 7.68
CA ALA A 54 -1.28 -1.55 7.25
C ALA A 54 -2.04 -1.71 5.93
N ALA A 55 -3.26 -1.16 5.85
CA ALA A 55 -4.07 -1.18 4.64
C ALA A 55 -3.43 -0.40 3.48
N PHE A 56 -2.77 0.72 3.80
CA PHE A 56 -2.05 1.55 2.86
C PHE A 56 -0.90 0.80 2.18
N ARG A 57 -0.12 0.02 2.95
CA ARG A 57 0.96 -0.82 2.40
C ARG A 57 0.44 -1.85 1.42
N ALA A 58 -0.71 -2.46 1.69
CA ALA A 58 -1.36 -3.36 0.74
C ALA A 58 -1.76 -2.63 -0.54
N ALA A 59 -2.35 -1.43 -0.42
CA ALA A 59 -2.71 -0.60 -1.57
C ALA A 59 -1.49 -0.15 -2.40
N GLU A 60 -0.39 0.26 -1.76
CA GLU A 60 0.88 0.56 -2.43
C GLU A 60 1.41 -0.65 -3.21
N THR A 61 1.34 -1.83 -2.60
CA THR A 61 1.79 -3.08 -3.21
C THR A 61 0.95 -3.44 -4.43
N ALA A 62 -0.38 -3.31 -4.35
CA ALA A 62 -1.27 -3.53 -5.48
C ALA A 62 -0.99 -2.58 -6.65
N LEU A 63 -0.73 -1.30 -6.37
CA LEU A 63 -0.35 -0.33 -7.41
C LEU A 63 1.02 -0.63 -8.02
N LEU A 64 1.98 -1.04 -7.20
CA LEU A 64 3.32 -1.41 -7.66
C LEU A 64 3.26 -2.56 -8.67
N VAL A 65 2.41 -3.56 -8.42
CA VAL A 65 2.17 -4.69 -9.35
C VAL A 65 1.63 -4.21 -10.70
N LEU A 66 0.85 -3.13 -10.71
CA LEU A 66 0.38 -2.46 -11.94
C LEU A 66 1.41 -1.48 -12.53
N GLY A 67 2.64 -1.46 -12.02
CA GLY A 67 3.71 -0.56 -12.48
C GLY A 67 3.55 0.89 -12.02
N GLU A 68 2.75 1.15 -10.98
CA GLU A 68 2.38 2.49 -10.56
C GLU A 68 2.88 2.82 -9.14
N THR A 69 3.46 4.01 -8.97
CA THR A 69 3.93 4.49 -7.65
C THR A 69 3.49 5.93 -7.44
N ARG A 70 3.15 6.30 -6.21
CA ARG A 70 2.72 7.66 -5.85
C ARG A 70 3.51 8.16 -4.64
N ALA A 71 3.61 9.48 -4.52
CA ALA A 71 4.37 10.11 -3.43
C ALA A 71 3.49 10.43 -2.21
N GLU A 72 2.26 10.88 -2.44
CA GLU A 72 1.35 11.33 -1.39
C GLU A 72 0.34 10.25 -0.99
N HIS A 73 -0.04 10.23 0.29
CA HIS A 73 -1.01 9.25 0.80
C HIS A 73 -2.37 9.36 0.10
N SER A 74 -2.86 10.58 -0.11
CA SER A 74 -4.11 10.87 -0.81
C SER A 74 -4.09 10.39 -2.27
N ASP A 75 -2.94 10.47 -2.92
CA ASP A 75 -2.75 10.02 -4.29
C ASP A 75 -2.77 8.50 -4.39
N VAL A 76 -2.12 7.78 -3.46
CA VAL A 76 -2.20 6.31 -3.38
C VAL A 76 -3.65 5.86 -3.17
N VAL A 77 -4.37 6.45 -2.21
CA VAL A 77 -5.77 6.09 -1.94
C VAL A 77 -6.64 6.32 -3.17
N SER A 78 -6.46 7.44 -3.86
CA SER A 78 -7.21 7.76 -5.08
C SER A 78 -6.83 6.85 -6.24
N ALA A 79 -5.55 6.55 -6.42
CA ALA A 79 -5.04 5.62 -7.42
C ALA A 79 -5.59 4.21 -7.21
N PHE A 80 -5.57 3.72 -5.97
CA PHE A 80 -6.05 2.39 -5.62
C PHE A 80 -7.52 2.21 -5.99
N VAL A 81 -8.38 3.19 -5.64
CA VAL A 81 -9.80 3.16 -6.00
C VAL A 81 -9.99 3.19 -7.52
N ARG A 82 -9.19 3.96 -8.25
CA ARG A 82 -9.32 4.05 -9.72
C ARG A 82 -8.80 2.78 -10.40
N ARG A 83 -7.55 2.41 -10.11
CA ARG A 83 -6.76 1.43 -10.87
C ARG A 83 -6.98 0.01 -10.42
N VAL A 84 -7.15 -0.23 -9.12
CA VAL A 84 -7.28 -1.59 -8.60
C VAL A 84 -8.76 -1.96 -8.45
N VAL A 85 -9.57 -1.08 -7.85
CA VAL A 85 -10.99 -1.34 -7.62
C VAL A 85 -11.82 -1.22 -8.90
N ARG A 86 -11.78 -0.08 -9.59
CA ARG A 86 -12.67 0.14 -10.75
C ARG A 86 -12.18 -0.52 -12.03
N GLU A 87 -10.88 -0.43 -12.31
CA GLU A 87 -10.32 -0.95 -13.57
C GLU A 87 -9.95 -2.44 -13.50
N ARG A 88 -9.68 -2.98 -12.31
CA ARG A 88 -9.22 -4.37 -12.11
C ARG A 88 -10.11 -5.20 -11.19
N SER A 89 -11.34 -4.73 -10.96
CA SER A 89 -12.42 -5.48 -10.31
C SER A 89 -12.10 -5.99 -8.89
N LEU A 90 -11.20 -5.34 -8.15
CA LEU A 90 -11.12 -5.57 -6.71
C LEU A 90 -12.44 -5.16 -6.03
N ASP A 91 -12.82 -5.85 -4.96
CA ASP A 91 -14.02 -5.54 -4.16
C ASP A 91 -14.12 -4.02 -3.86
N PRO A 92 -15.20 -3.35 -4.31
CA PRO A 92 -15.44 -1.93 -4.04
C PRO A 92 -15.46 -1.54 -2.56
N ARG A 93 -15.77 -2.48 -1.66
CA ARG A 93 -15.70 -2.28 -0.21
C ARG A 93 -14.28 -1.95 0.23
N ALA A 94 -13.26 -2.61 -0.31
CA ALA A 94 -11.86 -2.33 0.05
C ALA A 94 -11.49 -0.87 -0.24
N GLY A 95 -11.90 -0.33 -1.40
CA GLY A 95 -11.68 1.08 -1.74
C GLY A 95 -12.38 2.07 -0.80
N ARG A 96 -13.62 1.76 -0.38
CA ARG A 96 -14.35 2.58 0.59
C ARG A 96 -13.71 2.55 1.97
N LEU A 97 -13.31 1.36 2.43
CA LEU A 97 -12.67 1.16 3.73
C LEU A 97 -11.30 1.85 3.81
N LEU A 98 -10.48 1.73 2.77
CA LEU A 98 -9.18 2.42 2.72
C LEU A 98 -9.33 3.95 2.82
N ARG A 99 -10.33 4.52 2.11
CA ARG A 99 -10.64 5.95 2.21
C ARG A 99 -11.14 6.34 3.59
N SER A 100 -11.98 5.52 4.20
CA SER A 100 -12.44 5.71 5.57
C SER A 100 -11.26 5.70 6.56
N LEU A 101 -10.37 4.70 6.48
CA LEU A 101 -9.16 4.60 7.29
C LEU A 101 -8.27 5.83 7.16
N PHE A 102 -8.08 6.35 5.94
CA PHE A 102 -7.30 7.58 5.72
C PHE A 102 -7.89 8.78 6.48
N ASN A 103 -9.21 8.97 6.41
CA ASN A 103 -9.90 10.04 7.12
C ASN A 103 -9.81 9.86 8.65
N ARG A 104 -10.04 8.64 9.15
CA ARG A 104 -9.95 8.30 10.58
C ARG A 104 -8.55 8.55 11.13
N ARG A 105 -7.51 8.15 10.40
CA ARG A 105 -6.10 8.46 10.74
C ARG A 105 -5.86 9.97 10.79
N GLY A 106 -6.44 10.74 9.86
CA GLY A 106 -6.35 12.20 9.89
C GLY A 106 -6.91 12.79 11.18
N LEU A 107 -8.02 12.26 11.69
CA LEU A 107 -8.57 12.65 12.99
C LEU A 107 -7.69 12.17 14.14
N ALA A 108 -7.35 10.89 14.20
CA ALA A 108 -6.54 10.31 15.28
C ALA A 108 -5.17 10.99 15.45
N ASP A 109 -4.53 11.39 14.34
CA ASP A 109 -3.18 11.98 14.39
C ASP A 109 -3.18 13.48 14.73
N HIS A 110 -4.32 14.17 14.61
CA HIS A 110 -4.37 15.64 14.64
C HIS A 110 -5.50 16.24 15.50
N SER A 111 -6.39 15.40 16.05
CA SER A 111 -7.50 15.80 16.93
C SER A 111 -7.06 15.83 18.39
N ASP A 112 -7.59 16.79 19.15
CA ASP A 112 -7.46 16.81 20.62
C ASP A 112 -8.39 15.80 21.31
N VAL A 113 -9.40 15.30 20.59
CA VAL A 113 -10.29 14.23 21.04
C VAL A 113 -9.77 12.90 20.51
N GLY A 114 -9.35 12.03 21.42
CA GLY A 114 -8.87 10.69 21.08
C GLY A 114 -9.96 9.76 20.57
N ALA A 115 -9.58 8.82 19.73
CA ALA A 115 -10.46 7.82 19.15
C ALA A 115 -11.00 6.89 20.25
N PRO A 116 -12.31 6.60 20.26
CA PRO A 116 -12.87 5.62 21.19
C PRO A 116 -12.40 4.21 20.83
N GLU A 117 -12.36 3.29 21.80
CA GLU A 117 -11.92 1.90 21.59
C GLU A 117 -12.64 1.18 20.44
N ARG A 118 -13.95 1.43 20.31
CA ARG A 118 -14.76 0.89 19.20
C ARG A 118 -14.24 1.31 17.82
N GLU A 119 -13.70 2.53 17.72
CA GLU A 119 -13.15 3.08 16.48
C GLU A 119 -11.83 2.38 16.14
N ALA A 120 -10.96 2.19 17.13
CA ALA A 120 -9.72 1.43 16.97
C ALA A 120 -10.00 -0.02 16.54
N LYS A 121 -10.97 -0.69 17.17
CA LYS A 121 -11.39 -2.04 16.78
C LYS A 121 -11.95 -2.09 15.35
N SER A 122 -12.85 -1.16 15.00
CA SER A 122 -13.37 -1.08 13.64
C SER A 122 -12.27 -0.78 12.61
N ALA A 123 -11.29 0.06 12.95
CA ALA A 123 -10.16 0.34 12.06
C ALA A 123 -9.31 -0.92 11.81
N LEU A 124 -9.11 -1.77 12.83
CA LEU A 124 -8.43 -3.05 12.67
C LEU A 124 -9.18 -3.99 11.73
N ASP A 125 -10.49 -4.16 11.94
CA ASP A 125 -11.32 -5.05 11.14
C ASP A 125 -11.37 -4.57 9.67
N ASP A 126 -11.47 -3.26 9.47
CA ASP A 126 -11.48 -2.68 8.12
C ASP A 126 -10.12 -2.79 7.43
N ALA A 127 -9.02 -2.62 8.16
CA ALA A 127 -7.68 -2.79 7.62
C ALA A 127 -7.40 -4.24 7.25
N ALA A 128 -7.82 -5.18 8.10
CA ALA A 128 -7.75 -6.62 7.80
C ALA A 128 -8.51 -6.95 6.51
N PHE A 129 -9.74 -6.45 6.37
CA PHE A 129 -10.53 -6.65 5.15
C PHE A 129 -9.81 -6.14 3.89
N VAL A 130 -9.23 -4.94 3.95
CA VAL A 130 -8.50 -4.38 2.80
C VAL A 130 -7.29 -5.25 2.43
N ILE A 131 -6.54 -5.72 3.43
CA ILE A 131 -5.38 -6.59 3.20
C ILE A 131 -5.81 -7.92 2.58
N ASP A 132 -6.82 -8.57 3.15
CA ASP A 132 -7.35 -9.87 2.65
C ASP A 132 -7.86 -9.75 1.22
N ALA A 133 -8.59 -8.66 0.91
CA ALA A 133 -9.08 -8.40 -0.44
C ALA A 133 -7.93 -8.22 -1.44
N VAL A 134 -6.87 -7.48 -1.06
CA VAL A 134 -5.69 -7.30 -1.92
C VAL A 134 -4.91 -8.60 -2.10
N GLU A 135 -4.73 -9.40 -1.05
CA GLU A 135 -4.06 -10.72 -1.18
C GLU A 135 -4.83 -11.64 -2.12
N SER A 136 -6.16 -11.69 -1.99
CA SER A 136 -7.01 -12.51 -2.86
C SER A 136 -6.92 -12.04 -4.32
N TRP A 137 -6.91 -10.73 -4.55
CA TRP A 137 -6.76 -10.15 -5.89
C TRP A 137 -5.37 -10.41 -6.50
N LEU A 138 -4.31 -10.36 -5.70
CA LEU A 138 -2.95 -10.72 -6.14
C LEU A 138 -2.81 -12.20 -6.47
N ALA A 139 -3.61 -13.06 -5.85
CA ALA A 139 -3.67 -14.49 -6.16
C ALA A 139 -4.43 -14.80 -7.48
N GLU A 140 -5.05 -13.79 -8.10
CA GLU A 140 -5.73 -13.90 -9.40
C GLU A 140 -4.96 -13.14 -10.50
N PRO A 141 -4.05 -13.81 -11.24
CA PRO A 141 -3.23 -13.16 -12.27
C PRO A 141 -4.04 -12.51 -13.40
N SER A 142 -5.24 -13.01 -13.69
CA SER A 142 -6.14 -12.43 -14.70
C SER A 142 -6.56 -10.99 -14.36
N LEU A 143 -6.61 -10.64 -13.07
CA LEU A 143 -6.97 -9.31 -12.59
C LEU A 143 -5.74 -8.46 -12.27
N SER A 144 -4.67 -9.09 -11.78
CA SER A 144 -3.52 -8.40 -11.20
C SER A 144 -2.30 -8.30 -12.09
N ARG A 145 -2.25 -8.96 -13.25
CA ARG A 145 -1.11 -8.83 -14.16
C ARG A 145 -0.97 -7.39 -14.67
N PRO A 146 0.25 -6.82 -14.69
CA PRO A 146 0.46 -5.51 -15.31
C PRO A 146 -0.01 -5.55 -16.77
N PRO A 147 -0.59 -4.46 -17.30
CA PRO A 147 -0.79 -4.35 -18.73
C PRO A 147 0.56 -4.51 -19.44
N ASP A 148 0.59 -5.24 -20.57
CA ASP A 148 1.79 -5.32 -21.42
C ASP A 148 2.33 -3.90 -21.62
N ALA A 149 3.63 -3.72 -21.41
CA ALA A 149 4.26 -2.42 -21.19
C ALA A 149 3.92 -1.41 -22.31
N VAL A 150 2.85 -0.63 -22.11
CA VAL A 150 2.59 0.58 -22.88
C VAL A 150 3.22 1.71 -22.10
N GLU A 151 4.20 2.36 -22.74
CA GLU A 151 5.01 3.48 -22.25
C GLU A 151 4.18 4.49 -21.45
N GLY A 152 4.39 4.58 -20.13
CA GLY A 152 3.66 5.56 -19.33
C GLY A 152 3.66 5.40 -17.81
N ALA A 153 4.37 4.41 -17.25
CA ALA A 153 4.54 4.31 -15.80
C ALA A 153 5.25 5.57 -15.28
N THR A 154 4.50 6.43 -14.59
CA THR A 154 5.00 7.67 -14.00
C THR A 154 6.04 7.30 -12.95
N ARG A 155 7.33 7.41 -13.33
CA ARG A 155 8.44 7.32 -12.40
C ARG A 155 8.32 8.47 -11.40
N ARG A 156 8.50 8.14 -10.12
CA ARG A 156 8.52 9.08 -9.00
C ARG A 156 9.37 10.31 -9.37
N PRO A 157 8.84 11.55 -9.34
CA PRO A 157 9.68 12.72 -9.53
C PRO A 157 10.71 12.79 -8.40
N ALA A 158 11.96 13.12 -8.75
CA ALA A 158 13.04 13.26 -7.78
C ALA A 158 12.66 14.29 -6.71
N ARG A 159 12.96 13.96 -5.45
CA ARG A 159 12.73 14.87 -4.31
C ARG A 159 13.48 16.19 -4.58
N PRO A 160 12.80 17.36 -4.57
CA PRO A 160 13.47 18.63 -4.82
C PRO A 160 14.55 18.86 -3.76
N PRO A 161 15.73 19.42 -4.15
CA PRO A 161 16.80 19.68 -3.20
C PRO A 161 16.33 20.65 -2.11
N ARG A 162 16.65 20.34 -0.86
CA ARG A 162 16.34 21.20 0.29
C ARG A 162 17.03 22.55 0.09
N ARG A 163 16.27 23.65 -0.01
CA ARG A 163 16.83 25.01 0.05
C ARG A 163 17.55 25.18 1.39
N THR A 164 18.86 25.24 1.37
CA THR A 164 19.65 25.74 2.49
C THR A 164 19.43 27.24 2.57
N ALA A 165 18.81 27.71 3.64
CA ALA A 165 18.76 29.14 3.96
C ALA A 165 20.16 29.57 4.43
N ARG A 166 20.74 30.57 3.75
CA ARG A 166 21.76 31.45 4.31
C ARG A 166 21.66 32.81 3.63
#